data_AF-A0A5K1CVV4-F1
#
_entry.id   AF-A0A5K1CVV4-F1
#
_cell.length_a   1.000
_cell.length_b   1.000
_cell.length_c   1.000
_cell.angle_alpha   90.00
_cell.angle_beta   90.00
_cell.angle_gamma   90.00
#
_symmetry.space_group_name_H-M   'P 1'
#
loop_
_entity.id
_entity.type
_entity.pdbx_description
1 polymer ?
#
loop_
_entity_poly.entity_id
_entity_poly.type
_entity_poly.pdbx_seq_one_letter_code
_entity_poly.pdbx_strand_id
1 'polypeptide(L)'
;KLTDDGSTTPAGLVAAALAHGFGLFIGVAVSANISGGHVNPAVTFGAFIGGNITLLRGIVYWIAQLLGSTVACLLLRFTTDGL
;
A
#
# COMPACT_ATOMS: atom_id res chain seq x y z
N LYS A 1 6.42 19.09 5.67
CA LYS A 1 5.09 18.77 5.09
C LYS A 1 5.35 17.73 4.02
N LEU A 2 4.65 16.59 4.02
CA LEU A 2 4.93 15.49 3.06
C LEU A 2 4.29 15.72 1.68
N THR A 3 3.36 16.68 1.57
CA THR A 3 2.91 17.32 0.33
C THR A 3 2.58 18.77 0.70
N ASP A 4 3.05 19.75 -0.06
CA ASP A 4 2.78 21.17 0.25
C ASP A 4 1.33 21.60 -0.09
N ASP A 5 0.61 20.81 -0.91
CA ASP A 5 -0.74 21.10 -1.42
C ASP A 5 -1.85 20.16 -0.90
N GLY A 6 -1.57 19.32 0.10
CA GLY A 6 -2.57 18.40 0.65
C GLY A 6 -3.65 19.15 1.43
N SER A 7 -4.93 18.92 1.10
CA SER A 7 -6.05 19.54 1.82
C SER A 7 -6.08 19.08 3.29
N THR A 8 -5.76 19.97 4.22
CA THR A 8 -5.82 19.73 5.67
C THR A 8 -7.19 20.03 6.27
N THR A 9 -8.20 20.29 5.42
CA THR A 9 -9.58 20.48 5.85
C THR A 9 -10.15 19.15 6.39
N PRO A 10 -11.11 19.19 7.34
CA PRO A 10 -11.73 17.97 7.83
C PRO A 10 -12.30 17.08 6.72
N ALA A 11 -12.95 17.68 5.72
CA ALA A 11 -13.48 16.96 4.57
C ALA A 11 -12.37 16.30 3.73
N GLY A 12 -11.26 17.00 3.49
CA GLY A 12 -10.10 16.49 2.75
C GLY A 12 -9.43 15.31 3.45
N LEU A 13 -9.26 15.39 4.78
CA LEU A 13 -8.70 14.30 5.58
C LEU A 13 -9.62 13.07 5.57
N VAL A 14 -10.94 13.25 5.68
CA VAL A 14 -11.91 12.15 5.58
C VAL A 14 -11.86 11.50 4.20
N ALA A 15 -11.81 12.29 3.13
CA ALA A 15 -11.69 11.77 1.76
C ALA A 15 -10.40 10.95 1.58
N ALA A 16 -9.25 11.46 2.05
CA ALA A 16 -7.98 10.74 1.99
C ALA A 16 -8.00 9.43 2.78
N ALA A 17 -8.59 9.43 3.98
CA ALA A 17 -8.73 8.24 4.82
C ALA A 17 -9.60 7.17 4.16
N LEU A 18 -10.75 7.56 3.59
CA LEU A 18 -11.63 6.64 2.87
C LEU A 18 -10.97 6.09 1.60
N ALA A 19 -10.28 6.92 0.83
CA ALA A 19 -9.58 6.50 -0.38
C ALA A 19 -8.51 5.43 -0.06
N HIS A 20 -7.67 5.66 0.95
CA HIS A 20 -6.67 4.69 1.38
C HIS A 20 -7.32 3.43 1.97
N GLY A 21 -8.35 3.58 2.81
CA GLY A 21 -9.04 2.47 3.45
C GLY A 21 -9.69 1.52 2.44
N PHE A 22 -10.46 2.04 1.49
CA PHE A 22 -11.10 1.22 0.46
C PHE A 22 -10.10 0.66 -0.55
N GLY A 23 -9.08 1.42 -0.93
CA GLY A 23 -8.01 0.93 -1.81
C GLY A 23 -7.29 -0.27 -1.19
N LEU A 24 -6.91 -0.17 0.09
CA LEU A 24 -6.32 -1.28 0.82
C LEU A 24 -7.30 -2.44 1.01
N PHE A 25 -8.56 -2.16 1.36
CA PHE A 25 -9.59 -3.20 1.52
C PHE A 25 -9.71 -4.07 0.27
N ILE A 26 -9.87 -3.45 -0.91
CA ILE A 26 -9.97 -4.19 -2.17
C ILE A 26 -8.66 -4.93 -2.46
N GLY A 27 -7.51 -4.25 -2.31
CA GLY A 27 -6.19 -4.84 -2.54
C GLY A 27 -5.94 -6.09 -1.70
N VAL A 28 -6.33 -6.07 -0.42
CA VAL A 28 -6.26 -7.24 0.45
C VAL A 28 -7.30 -8.28 0.04
N ALA A 29 -8.56 -7.91 -0.20
CA ALA A 29 -9.63 -8.85 -0.53
C ALA A 29 -9.31 -9.71 -1.76
N VAL A 30 -8.73 -9.11 -2.81
CA VAL A 30 -8.38 -9.85 -4.04
C VAL A 30 -7.12 -10.70 -3.90
N SER A 31 -6.24 -10.38 -2.95
CA SER A 31 -4.95 -11.05 -2.78
C SER A 31 -4.87 -11.99 -1.56
N ALA A 32 -5.84 -11.93 -0.66
CA ALA A 32 -5.84 -12.65 0.62
C ALA A 32 -5.64 -14.16 0.43
N ASN A 33 -6.39 -14.79 -0.48
CA ASN A 33 -6.32 -16.24 -0.67
C ASN A 33 -5.14 -16.70 -1.55
N ILE A 34 -4.37 -15.75 -2.11
CA ILE A 34 -3.22 -16.04 -2.98
C ILE A 34 -1.91 -15.84 -2.20
N SER A 35 -1.78 -14.70 -1.53
CA SER A 35 -0.55 -14.27 -0.86
C SER A 35 -0.78 -13.84 0.60
N GLY A 36 -1.96 -14.04 1.17
CA GLY A 36 -2.28 -13.51 2.50
C GLY A 36 -2.46 -11.99 2.53
N GLY A 37 -2.36 -11.32 1.38
CA GLY A 37 -2.70 -9.90 1.22
C GLY A 37 -1.93 -8.95 2.13
N HIS A 38 -0.62 -9.18 2.37
CA HIS A 38 0.14 -8.30 3.26
C HIS A 38 0.20 -6.86 2.76
N VAL A 39 0.42 -6.66 1.45
CA VAL A 39 0.44 -5.39 0.68
C VAL A 39 1.22 -4.22 1.32
N ASN A 40 2.02 -4.50 2.34
CA ASN A 40 2.69 -3.54 3.19
C ASN A 40 3.94 -4.20 3.81
N PRO A 41 5.12 -3.55 3.68
CA PRO A 41 6.34 -4.06 4.30
C PRO A 41 6.26 -4.23 5.81
N ALA A 42 5.57 -3.33 6.52
CA ALA A 42 5.40 -3.41 7.97
C ALA A 42 4.53 -4.61 8.39
N VAL A 43 3.47 -4.90 7.65
CA VAL A 43 2.61 -6.08 7.88
C VAL A 43 3.41 -7.36 7.61
N THR A 44 4.17 -7.38 6.54
CA THR A 44 5.05 -8.51 6.18
C THR A 44 6.11 -8.74 7.26
N PHE A 45 6.70 -7.67 7.79
CA PHE A 45 7.63 -7.75 8.90
C PHE A 45 6.99 -8.33 10.16
N GLY A 46 5.78 -7.87 10.52
CA GLY A 46 5.02 -8.43 11.63
C GLY A 46 4.73 -9.92 11.46
N ALA A 47 4.34 -10.35 10.26
CA ALA A 47 4.13 -11.76 9.94
C ALA A 47 5.43 -12.59 10.05
N PHE A 48 6.57 -12.03 9.66
CA PHE A 48 7.88 -12.67 9.81
C PHE A 48 8.26 -12.85 11.28
N ILE A 49 8.17 -11.80 12.09
CA ILE A 49 8.45 -11.87 13.54
C ILE A 49 7.46 -12.82 14.24
N GLY A 50 6.21 -12.85 13.80
CA GLY A 50 5.19 -13.79 14.27
C GLY A 50 5.38 -15.24 13.80
N GLY A 51 6.42 -15.55 13.02
CA GLY A 51 6.71 -16.91 12.54
C GLY A 51 5.75 -17.42 11.45
N ASN A 52 4.93 -16.56 10.85
CA ASN A 52 3.96 -16.93 9.82
C ASN A 52 4.58 -17.06 8.42
N ILE A 53 5.75 -16.44 8.20
CA ILE A 53 6.50 -16.51 6.95
C ILE A 53 8.00 -16.66 7.21
N THR A 54 8.73 -17.23 6.24
CA THR A 54 10.20 -17.31 6.29
C THR A 54 10.84 -15.98 5.86
N LEU A 55 12.10 -15.75 6.26
CA LEU A 55 12.86 -14.55 5.91
C LEU A 55 12.93 -14.32 4.39
N LEU A 56 13.26 -15.38 3.64
CA LEU A 56 13.34 -15.31 2.18
C LEU A 56 12.01 -14.88 1.56
N ARG A 57 10.90 -15.43 2.06
CA ARG A 57 9.55 -15.05 1.61
C ARG A 57 9.25 -13.60 1.97
N GLY A 58 9.65 -13.15 3.16
CA GLY A 58 9.55 -11.75 3.58
C GLY A 58 10.28 -10.78 2.64
N ILE A 59 11.52 -11.10 2.26
CA ILE A 59 12.31 -10.30 1.31
C ILE A 59 11.63 -10.22 -0.05
N VAL A 60 11.13 -11.35 -0.57
CA VAL A 60 10.40 -11.37 -1.86
C VAL A 60 9.13 -10.51 -1.79
N TYR A 61 8.40 -10.55 -0.67
CA TYR A 61 7.23 -9.68 -0.46
C TYR A 61 7.62 -8.20 -0.48
N TRP A 62 8.70 -7.81 0.21
CA TRP A 62 9.15 -6.42 0.22
C TRP A 62 9.53 -5.92 -1.17
N ILE A 63 10.28 -6.72 -1.93
CA ILE A 63 10.64 -6.35 -3.31
C ILE A 63 9.36 -6.16 -4.15
N ALA A 64 8.43 -7.12 -4.10
CA ALA A 64 7.17 -7.01 -4.84
C ALA A 64 6.32 -5.81 -4.41
N GLN A 65 6.24 -5.52 -3.11
CA GLN A 65 5.48 -4.39 -2.56
C GLN A 65 6.07 -3.04 -2.98
N LEU A 66 7.40 -2.89 -2.93
CA LEU A 66 8.08 -1.66 -3.32
C LEU A 66 8.00 -1.41 -4.83
N LEU A 67 8.16 -2.46 -5.64
CA LEU A 67 7.96 -2.38 -7.10
C LEU A 67 6.51 -2.04 -7.44
N GLY A 68 5.55 -2.70 -6.80
CA GLY A 68 4.12 -2.41 -6.98
C GLY A 68 3.77 -0.98 -6.62
N SER A 69 4.29 -0.46 -5.49
CA SER A 69 4.09 0.94 -5.09
C SER A 69 4.71 1.91 -6.10
N THR A 70 5.90 1.61 -6.62
CA THR A 70 6.57 2.44 -7.64
C THR A 70 5.73 2.52 -8.91
N VAL A 71 5.23 1.39 -9.41
CA VAL A 71 4.35 1.33 -10.59
C VAL A 71 3.04 2.08 -10.33
N ALA A 72 2.43 1.91 -9.16
CA ALA A 72 1.20 2.63 -8.80
C ALA A 72 1.39 4.15 -8.80
N CYS A 73 2.48 4.66 -8.25
CA CYS A 73 2.79 6.10 -8.27
C CYS A 73 3.04 6.62 -9.70
N LEU A 74 3.73 5.85 -10.54
CA LEU A 74 3.94 6.22 -11.95
C LEU A 74 2.64 6.25 -12.73
N LEU A 75 1.77 5.25 -12.54
CA LEU A 75 0.44 5.21 -13.16
C LEU A 75 -0.41 6.38 -12.69
N LEU A 76 -0.43 6.68 -11.40
CA LEU A 76 -1.16 7.83 -10.86
C LEU A 76 -0.74 9.11 -11.57
N ARG A 77 0.58 9.39 -11.60
CA ARG A 77 1.14 10.57 -12.26
C ARG A 77 0.80 10.63 -13.75
N PHE A 78 0.82 9.49 -14.43
CA PHE A 78 0.46 9.42 -15.84
C PHE A 78 -1.02 9.71 -16.08
N THR A 79 -1.90 9.19 -15.23
CA THR A 79 -3.35 9.37 -15.37
C THR A 79 -3.86 10.74 -14.92
N THR A 80 -3.12 11.44 -14.06
CA THR A 80 -3.46 12.79 -13.62
C THR A 80 -2.75 13.88 -14.43
N ASP A 81 -2.03 13.53 -15.49
CA ASP A 81 -1.19 14.46 -16.27
C ASP A 81 -0.20 15.27 -15.39
N GLY A 82 0.19 14.72 -14.25
CA GLY A 82 1.10 15.37 -13.30
C GLY A 82 0.49 16.45 -12.41
N LEU A 83 -0.85 16.52 -12.29
CA LEU A 83 -1.54 17.22 -11.20
C LEU A 83 -1.16 16.67 -9.83
#